data_AF-A0A7X7QIV5-F1
#
_entry.id   AF-A0A7X7QIV5-F1
#
_cell.length_a   1.000
_cell.length_b   1.000
_cell.length_c   1.000
_cell.angle_alpha   90.00
_cell.angle_beta   90.00
_cell.angle_gamma   90.00
#
_symmetry.space_group_name_H-M   'P 1'
#
loop_
_entity.id
_entity.type
_entity.pdbx_description
1 polymer ?
#
loop_
_entity_poly.entity_id
_entity_poly.type
_entity_poly.pdbx_seq_one_letter_code
_entity_poly.pdbx_strand_id
1 'polypeptide(L)'
;MRLLVACPQCRRQFDASARAIGSRFRCHCGTVVTVRRPQGHDAAVVRCSSCGAPRQHGSAACTHCGSDFTLHEQDLDTICPGCFARISNRAKFCHHCGLPLMPESLPGEKTDLVCPVCGKMSRLGSRRIGDVSIKECDRCAGMWIDAGVLEQLVRKATTDLTIEDFHVSASARPEISAYTTKQRGPMYRCCPVCGKMMNRRNFARRSGVIIDACNKHGVWFDFDELPRILGWVRVGGKARAEREAAVEAQRQARLNAVDLRAKWRQRNDPSYPLHDEIRHDVDILAVLARVFLKMFR
;
A
#
# COMPACT_ATOMS: atom_id res chain seq x y z
N MET A 1 -27.61 13.75 -7.04
CA MET A 1 -26.59 14.76 -6.68
C MET A 1 -25.31 14.05 -6.27
N ARG A 2 -24.29 14.07 -7.13
CA ARG A 2 -22.97 13.52 -6.79
C ARG A 2 -22.17 14.57 -6.04
N LEU A 3 -21.63 14.22 -4.88
CA LEU A 3 -20.83 15.13 -4.06
C LEU A 3 -19.34 14.87 -4.27
N LEU A 4 -18.67 15.74 -5.02
CA LEU A 4 -17.23 15.66 -5.23
C LEU A 4 -16.49 16.56 -4.24
N VAL A 5 -15.44 16.03 -3.63
CA VAL A 5 -14.56 16.78 -2.73
C VAL A 5 -13.11 16.59 -3.15
N ALA A 6 -12.37 17.68 -3.34
CA ALA A 6 -10.93 17.63 -3.58
C ALA A 6 -10.14 17.76 -2.27
N CYS A 7 -9.08 16.98 -2.13
CA CYS A 7 -8.10 17.18 -1.07
C CYS A 7 -7.43 18.55 -1.24
N PRO A 8 -7.32 19.38 -0.18
CA PRO A 8 -6.70 20.69 -0.29
C PRO A 8 -5.19 20.61 -0.52
N GLN A 9 -4.54 19.49 -0.19
CA GLN A 9 -3.09 19.32 -0.31
C GLN A 9 -2.69 18.68 -1.65
N CYS A 10 -3.22 17.49 -1.98
CA CYS A 10 -2.82 16.77 -3.20
C CYS A 10 -3.82 16.88 -4.36
N ARG A 11 -4.92 17.64 -4.18
CA ARG A 11 -5.98 17.87 -5.20
C ARG A 11 -6.72 16.63 -5.70
N ARG A 12 -6.40 15.45 -5.18
CA ARG A 12 -7.13 14.20 -5.45
C ARG A 12 -8.60 14.34 -5.10
N GLN A 13 -9.46 13.81 -5.97
CA GLN A 13 -10.90 13.97 -5.88
C GLN A 13 -11.53 12.72 -5.28
N PHE A 14 -12.58 12.91 -4.51
CA PHE A 14 -13.31 11.83 -3.86
C PHE A 14 -14.80 11.98 -4.09
N ASP A 15 -15.47 10.87 -4.35
CA ASP A 15 -16.93 10.79 -4.32
C ASP A 15 -17.40 10.63 -2.86
N ALA A 16 -17.84 11.73 -2.28
CA ALA A 16 -18.32 11.80 -0.90
C ALA A 16 -19.85 11.71 -0.79
N SER A 17 -20.54 11.25 -1.85
CA SER A 17 -22.01 11.21 -1.87
C SER A 17 -22.60 10.36 -0.74
N ALA A 18 -21.90 9.31 -0.29
CA ALA A 18 -22.32 8.44 0.80
C ALA A 18 -21.95 8.96 2.21
N ARG A 19 -21.47 10.19 2.35
CA ARG A 19 -21.03 10.77 3.64
C ARG A 19 -21.91 11.93 4.07
N ALA A 20 -22.13 12.03 5.39
CA ALA A 20 -22.82 13.17 5.98
C ALA A 20 -22.01 14.47 5.79
N ILE A 21 -22.69 15.58 5.57
CA ILE A 21 -22.09 16.92 5.59
C ILE A 21 -21.46 17.17 6.97
N GLY A 22 -20.28 17.77 7.02
CA GLY A 22 -19.49 17.98 8.23
C GLY A 22 -18.63 16.78 8.63
N SER A 23 -18.89 15.58 8.09
CA SER A 23 -18.07 14.41 8.37
C SER A 23 -16.65 14.59 7.79
N ARG A 24 -15.70 13.84 8.36
CA ARG A 24 -14.28 13.91 8.00
C ARG A 24 -13.81 12.54 7.55
N PHE A 25 -12.94 12.53 6.54
CA PHE A 25 -12.25 11.33 6.07
C PHE A 25 -10.80 11.68 5.75
N ARG A 26 -9.95 10.69 5.56
CA ARG A 26 -8.55 10.92 5.23
C ARG A 26 -8.27 10.63 3.75
N CYS A 27 -7.55 11.57 3.13
CA CYS A 27 -7.01 11.40 1.78
C CYS A 27 -5.81 10.44 1.81
N HIS A 28 -5.47 9.85 0.65
CA HIS A 28 -4.26 9.07 0.44
C HIS A 28 -2.96 9.82 0.77
N CYS A 29 -2.94 11.16 0.67
CA CYS A 29 -1.79 11.97 1.10
C CYS A 29 -1.79 12.30 2.59
N GLY A 30 -2.73 11.75 3.37
CA GLY A 30 -2.76 11.86 4.83
C GLY A 30 -3.54 13.05 5.36
N THR A 31 -3.85 14.03 4.50
CA THR A 31 -4.68 15.17 4.87
C THR A 31 -6.08 14.72 5.26
N VAL A 32 -6.60 15.26 6.36
CA VAL A 32 -7.99 15.06 6.75
C VAL A 32 -8.86 16.01 5.94
N VAL A 33 -9.74 15.47 5.13
CA VAL A 33 -10.69 16.18 4.28
C VAL A 33 -12.02 16.25 5.00
N THR A 34 -12.65 17.43 4.96
CA THR A 34 -13.99 17.65 5.53
C THR A 34 -15.00 17.70 4.41
N VAL A 35 -16.08 16.93 4.53
CA VAL A 35 -17.20 16.94 3.59
C VAL A 35 -17.99 18.22 3.83
N ARG A 36 -17.82 19.22 2.97
CA ARG A 36 -18.54 20.49 3.08
C ARG A 36 -19.82 20.45 2.25
N ARG A 37 -20.83 21.22 2.67
CA ARG A 37 -22.01 21.46 1.84
C ARG A 37 -21.55 22.20 0.58
N PRO A 38 -21.75 21.64 -0.63
CA PRO A 38 -21.31 22.31 -1.84
C PRO A 38 -22.29 23.46 -2.15
N GLN A 39 -21.74 24.61 -2.52
CA GLN A 39 -22.52 25.72 -3.05
C GLN A 39 -22.09 25.91 -4.51
N GLY A 40 -23.01 25.62 -5.43
CA GLY A 40 -22.73 25.63 -6.86
C GLY A 40 -23.09 26.95 -7.51
N HIS A 41 -22.34 27.34 -8.54
CA HIS A 41 -22.70 28.43 -9.44
C HIS A 41 -22.86 27.92 -10.88
N ASP A 42 -23.50 28.71 -11.73
CA ASP A 42 -23.64 28.36 -13.15
C ASP A 42 -22.38 28.75 -13.93
N ALA A 43 -22.06 27.96 -14.94
CA ALA A 43 -20.88 28.19 -15.75
C ALA A 43 -21.11 29.29 -16.78
N ALA A 44 -20.28 30.33 -16.75
CA ALA A 44 -20.29 31.39 -17.78
C ALA A 44 -19.63 30.98 -19.10
N VAL A 45 -18.91 29.85 -19.10
CA VAL A 45 -18.18 29.31 -20.26
C VAL A 45 -18.51 27.82 -20.35
N VAL A 46 -18.73 27.35 -21.57
CA VAL A 46 -19.05 25.95 -21.86
C VAL A 46 -17.87 25.29 -22.58
N ARG A 47 -17.34 24.24 -21.96
CA ARG A 47 -16.39 23.28 -22.52
C ARG A 47 -17.05 21.91 -22.62
N CYS A 48 -16.51 21.03 -23.45
CA CYS A 48 -17.00 19.68 -23.58
C CYS A 48 -16.80 18.91 -22.27
N SER A 49 -17.90 18.45 -21.66
CA SER A 49 -17.86 17.62 -20.46
C SER A 49 -17.16 16.26 -20.68
N SER A 50 -16.96 15.84 -21.93
CA SER A 50 -16.36 14.53 -22.28
C SER A 50 -14.85 14.60 -22.51
N CYS A 51 -14.35 15.62 -23.23
CA CYS A 51 -12.92 15.74 -23.57
C CYS A 51 -12.26 17.05 -23.08
N GLY A 52 -13.03 17.99 -22.52
CA GLY A 52 -12.51 19.28 -22.04
C GLY A 52 -12.28 20.34 -23.13
N ALA A 53 -12.46 20.01 -24.41
CA ALA A 53 -12.26 20.96 -25.51
C ALA A 53 -13.23 22.16 -25.42
N PRO A 54 -12.79 23.38 -25.79
CA PRO A 54 -13.66 24.56 -25.79
C PRO A 54 -14.81 24.40 -26.79
N ARG A 55 -16.02 24.85 -26.41
CA ARG A 55 -17.16 24.89 -27.33
C ARG A 55 -16.97 26.03 -28.34
N GLN A 56 -17.06 25.71 -29.62
CA GLN A 56 -17.09 26.72 -30.69
C GLN A 56 -18.54 27.15 -30.96
N HIS A 57 -18.77 28.46 -31.07
CA HIS A 57 -19.97 29.10 -31.64
C HIS A 57 -21.33 28.43 -31.34
N GLY A 58 -21.62 28.10 -30.08
CA GLY A 58 -22.91 27.51 -29.71
C GLY A 58 -23.20 26.14 -30.35
N SER A 59 -22.19 25.45 -30.90
CA SER A 59 -22.33 24.13 -31.51
C SER A 59 -23.07 23.17 -30.60
N ALA A 60 -24.00 22.38 -31.14
CA ALA A 60 -24.74 21.37 -30.37
C ALA A 60 -23.87 20.14 -30.03
N ALA A 61 -22.78 19.91 -30.76
CA ALA A 61 -21.83 18.84 -30.50
C ALA A 61 -20.37 19.33 -30.48
N CYS A 62 -19.52 18.63 -29.74
CA CYS A 62 -18.09 18.92 -29.66
C CYS A 62 -17.39 18.58 -30.99
N THR A 63 -16.75 19.56 -31.62
CA THR A 63 -16.02 19.36 -32.88
C THR A 63 -14.76 18.49 -32.73
N HIS A 64 -14.28 18.29 -31.49
CA HIS A 64 -13.11 17.46 -31.21
C HIS A 64 -13.44 15.98 -30.99
N CYS A 65 -14.51 15.68 -30.24
CA CYS A 65 -14.83 14.29 -29.86
C CYS A 65 -16.25 13.84 -30.22
N GLY A 66 -17.04 14.70 -30.86
CA GLY A 66 -18.41 14.39 -31.30
C GLY A 66 -19.47 14.31 -30.19
N SER A 67 -19.11 14.54 -28.92
CA SER A 67 -20.08 14.45 -27.81
C SER A 67 -21.10 15.59 -27.85
N ASP A 68 -22.37 15.27 -27.57
CA ASP A 68 -23.47 16.23 -27.48
C ASP A 68 -23.34 17.12 -26.23
N PHE A 69 -23.50 18.44 -26.40
CA PHE A 69 -23.50 19.38 -25.28
C PHE A 69 -24.83 19.38 -24.52
N THR A 70 -25.96 19.28 -25.22
CA THR A 70 -27.31 19.42 -24.65
C THR A 70 -27.63 18.34 -23.61
N LEU A 71 -27.29 17.08 -23.89
CA LEU A 71 -27.51 15.96 -22.97
C LEU A 71 -26.68 16.09 -21.69
N HIS A 72 -25.42 16.53 -21.81
CA HIS A 72 -24.52 16.68 -20.67
C HIS A 72 -24.67 18.01 -19.91
N GLU A 73 -25.42 18.96 -20.43
CA GLU A 73 -25.72 20.26 -19.80
C GLU A 73 -27.06 20.26 -19.03
N GLN A 74 -27.92 19.26 -19.21
CA GLN A 74 -29.20 19.17 -18.50
C GLN A 74 -29.08 18.47 -17.14
N ASP A 75 -28.14 17.54 -17.00
CA ASP A 75 -27.95 16.73 -15.79
C ASP A 75 -27.07 17.42 -14.73
N LEU A 76 -27.23 18.72 -14.45
CA LEU A 76 -26.35 19.54 -13.58
C LEU A 76 -26.49 19.27 -12.07
N ASP A 77 -26.51 18.01 -11.68
CA ASP A 77 -26.70 17.54 -10.32
C ASP A 77 -25.37 17.38 -9.54
N THR A 78 -24.23 17.77 -10.11
CA THR A 78 -22.91 17.60 -9.51
C THR A 78 -22.20 18.94 -9.42
N ILE A 79 -21.35 19.15 -8.41
CA ILE A 79 -20.59 20.40 -8.24
C ILE A 79 -19.10 20.11 -8.41
N CYS A 80 -18.44 20.87 -9.28
CA CYS A 80 -17.01 20.74 -9.53
C CYS A 80 -16.22 21.05 -8.24
N PRO A 81 -15.29 20.18 -7.80
CA PRO A 81 -14.53 20.42 -6.57
C PRO A 81 -13.42 21.47 -6.73
N GLY A 82 -13.16 21.94 -7.96
CA GLY A 82 -12.14 22.95 -8.27
C GLY A 82 -12.69 24.38 -8.34
N CYS A 83 -13.74 24.58 -9.13
CA CYS A 83 -14.33 25.92 -9.36
C CYS A 83 -15.73 26.08 -8.77
N PHE A 84 -16.38 24.99 -8.31
CA PHE A 84 -17.75 24.99 -7.81
C PHE A 84 -18.84 25.24 -8.87
N ALA A 85 -18.53 25.19 -10.16
CA ALA A 85 -19.57 25.17 -11.19
C ALA A 85 -20.43 23.90 -11.08
N ARG A 86 -21.73 24.03 -11.33
CA ARG A 86 -22.63 22.87 -11.52
C ARG A 86 -22.27 22.17 -12.82
N ILE A 87 -22.20 20.85 -12.80
CA ILE A 87 -21.73 19.99 -13.89
C ILE A 87 -22.56 18.71 -13.93
N SER A 88 -22.51 17.99 -15.05
CA SER A 88 -23.12 16.66 -15.13
C SER A 88 -22.39 15.62 -14.28
N ASN A 89 -23.15 14.71 -13.64
CA ASN A 89 -22.58 13.55 -12.95
C ASN A 89 -21.75 12.63 -13.86
N ARG A 90 -21.97 12.66 -15.18
CA ARG A 90 -21.24 11.90 -16.21
C ARG A 90 -20.06 12.66 -16.79
N ALA A 91 -19.84 13.92 -16.38
CA ALA A 91 -18.75 14.71 -16.89
C ALA A 91 -17.39 14.11 -16.52
N LYS A 92 -16.52 13.93 -17.53
CA LYS A 92 -15.10 13.60 -17.38
C LYS A 92 -14.25 14.87 -17.17
N PHE A 93 -14.76 16.03 -17.58
CA PHE A 93 -14.14 17.33 -17.39
C PHE A 93 -15.19 18.36 -16.96
N CYS A 94 -14.80 19.30 -16.11
CA CYS A 94 -15.67 20.42 -15.78
C CYS A 94 -15.87 21.32 -17.01
N HIS A 95 -17.12 21.53 -17.43
CA HIS A 95 -17.41 22.40 -18.58
C HIS A 95 -17.02 23.87 -18.33
N HIS A 96 -16.82 24.29 -17.08
CA HIS A 96 -16.45 25.67 -16.76
C HIS A 96 -14.93 25.85 -16.75
N CYS A 97 -14.24 25.20 -15.82
CA CYS A 97 -12.80 25.39 -15.60
C CYS A 97 -11.91 24.35 -16.30
N GLY A 98 -12.48 23.33 -16.93
CA GLY A 98 -11.71 22.27 -17.61
C GLY A 98 -11.02 21.27 -16.68
N LEU A 99 -11.26 21.32 -15.36
CA LEU A 99 -10.68 20.36 -14.41
C LEU A 99 -11.08 18.92 -14.80
N PRO A 100 -10.13 17.98 -14.99
CA PRO A 100 -10.44 16.56 -15.16
C PRO A 100 -11.11 16.01 -13.91
N LEU A 101 -12.18 15.25 -14.06
CA LEU A 101 -12.98 14.69 -12.98
C LEU A 101 -12.70 13.20 -12.86
N MET A 102 -11.79 12.87 -11.93
CA MET A 102 -11.41 11.50 -11.61
C MET A 102 -11.64 11.22 -10.12
N PRO A 103 -12.89 11.27 -9.64
CA PRO A 103 -13.19 11.05 -8.24
C PRO A 103 -13.02 9.57 -7.86
N GLU A 104 -12.19 9.34 -6.85
CA GLU A 104 -12.00 8.02 -6.26
C GLU A 104 -13.13 7.72 -5.27
N SER A 105 -13.48 6.44 -5.12
CA SER A 105 -14.38 6.02 -4.06
C SER A 105 -13.74 6.22 -2.69
N LEU A 106 -14.52 6.66 -1.72
CA LEU A 106 -14.13 6.65 -0.31
C LEU A 106 -13.94 5.21 0.20
N PRO A 107 -13.32 5.01 1.39
CA PRO A 107 -13.34 3.70 2.05
C PRO A 107 -14.78 3.20 2.12
N GLY A 108 -15.00 2.02 1.54
CA GLY A 108 -16.22 1.26 1.61
C GLY A 108 -16.47 0.69 3.01
N GLU A 109 -17.27 -0.36 3.07
CA GLU A 109 -17.81 -0.89 4.34
C GLU A 109 -16.73 -1.24 5.37
N LYS A 110 -17.07 -0.95 6.64
CA LYS A 110 -16.27 -1.37 7.78
C LYS A 110 -16.30 -2.91 7.85
N THR A 111 -15.12 -3.48 7.96
CA THR A 111 -14.92 -4.92 8.16
C THR A 111 -14.87 -5.25 9.65
N ASP A 112 -14.86 -6.54 9.98
CA ASP A 112 -14.68 -6.98 11.36
C ASP A 112 -13.25 -6.84 11.90
N LEU A 113 -12.29 -6.54 11.01
CA LEU A 113 -10.89 -6.41 11.39
C LEU A 113 -10.67 -5.16 12.26
N VAL A 114 -10.01 -5.36 13.39
CA VAL A 114 -9.65 -4.30 14.33
C VAL A 114 -8.33 -3.66 13.90
N CYS A 115 -8.25 -2.33 13.98
CA CYS A 115 -7.02 -1.61 13.76
C CYS A 115 -5.98 -1.95 14.86
N PRO A 116 -4.79 -2.46 14.51
CA PRO A 116 -3.77 -2.83 15.49
C PRO A 116 -3.11 -1.63 16.16
N VAL A 117 -3.28 -0.43 15.58
CA VAL A 117 -2.75 0.83 16.11
C VAL A 117 -3.78 1.54 17.01
N CYS A 118 -5.03 1.64 16.55
CA CYS A 118 -6.08 2.37 17.25
C CYS A 118 -6.84 1.52 18.28
N GLY A 119 -6.72 0.20 18.21
CA GLY A 119 -7.36 -0.73 19.14
C GLY A 119 -8.83 -1.02 18.81
N LYS A 120 -9.49 -1.73 19.74
CA LYS A 120 -10.81 -2.39 19.58
C LYS A 120 -11.94 -1.48 19.10
N MET A 121 -11.84 -0.16 19.33
CA MET A 121 -12.86 0.82 18.93
C MET A 121 -12.78 1.24 17.46
N SER A 122 -11.76 0.81 16.73
CA SER A 122 -11.54 1.22 15.33
C SER A 122 -11.51 -0.01 14.43
N ARG A 123 -12.50 -0.12 13.55
CA ARG A 123 -12.60 -1.16 12.53
C ARG A 123 -12.00 -0.67 11.22
N LEU A 124 -11.37 -1.58 10.47
CA LEU A 124 -10.79 -1.27 9.16
C LEU A 124 -11.89 -1.23 8.09
N GLY A 125 -11.91 -0.19 7.26
CA GLY A 125 -12.78 -0.09 6.09
C GLY A 125 -12.14 -0.69 4.86
N SER A 126 -12.91 -1.34 4.00
CA SER A 126 -12.40 -1.80 2.70
C SER A 126 -12.16 -0.61 1.77
N ARG A 127 -10.99 -0.49 1.18
CA ARG A 127 -10.68 0.51 0.16
C ARG A 127 -10.16 -0.17 -1.10
N ARG A 128 -10.63 0.27 -2.26
CA ARG A 128 -10.11 -0.16 -3.56
C ARG A 128 -9.05 0.83 -4.03
N ILE A 129 -7.88 0.33 -4.45
CA ILE A 129 -6.80 1.09 -5.06
C ILE A 129 -6.47 0.39 -6.39
N GLY A 130 -6.84 1.00 -7.51
CA GLY A 130 -6.81 0.32 -8.81
C GLY A 130 -7.67 -0.94 -8.82
N ASP A 131 -7.05 -2.08 -9.12
CA ASP A 131 -7.68 -3.40 -9.12
C ASP A 131 -7.57 -4.15 -7.79
N VAL A 132 -6.81 -3.65 -6.82
CA VAL A 132 -6.64 -4.31 -5.52
C VAL A 132 -7.55 -3.75 -4.45
N SER A 133 -7.98 -4.61 -3.52
CA SER A 133 -8.66 -4.21 -2.29
C SER A 133 -7.71 -4.30 -1.11
N ILE A 134 -7.65 -3.25 -0.31
CA ILE A 134 -6.92 -3.19 0.96
C ILE A 134 -7.89 -2.83 2.10
N LYS A 135 -7.47 -3.00 3.35
CA LYS A 135 -8.25 -2.52 4.50
C LYS A 135 -7.53 -1.34 5.17
N GLU A 136 -8.22 -0.23 5.37
CA GLU A 136 -7.64 1.02 5.89
C GLU A 136 -8.34 1.45 7.18
N CYS A 137 -7.60 1.97 8.14
CA CYS A 137 -8.17 2.64 9.31
C CYS A 137 -8.49 4.11 9.01
N ASP A 138 -9.74 4.54 9.22
CA ASP A 138 -10.17 5.93 9.08
C ASP A 138 -9.50 6.92 10.07
N ARG A 139 -9.01 6.42 11.21
CA ARG A 139 -8.37 7.22 12.26
C ARG A 139 -6.86 7.42 12.02
N CYS A 140 -6.09 6.33 12.00
CA CYS A 140 -4.63 6.40 11.86
C CYS A 140 -4.12 6.30 10.41
N ALA A 141 -4.99 6.01 9.43
CA ALA A 141 -4.62 5.82 8.03
C ALA A 141 -3.74 4.61 7.74
N GLY A 142 -3.51 3.75 8.73
CA GLY A 142 -2.73 2.54 8.51
C GLY A 142 -3.53 1.54 7.66
N MET A 143 -2.79 0.75 6.90
CA MET A 143 -3.30 -0.15 5.88
C MET A 143 -2.92 -1.59 6.20
N TRP A 144 -3.90 -2.48 6.15
CA TRP A 144 -3.71 -3.91 6.11
C TRP A 144 -3.79 -4.40 4.67
N ILE A 145 -2.77 -5.13 4.24
CA ILE A 145 -2.67 -5.71 2.91
C ILE A 145 -2.36 -7.19 3.06
N ASP A 146 -3.21 -8.03 2.47
CA ASP A 146 -3.00 -9.47 2.45
C ASP A 146 -1.74 -9.84 1.66
N ALA A 147 -1.08 -10.93 2.05
CA ALA A 147 0.24 -11.28 1.52
C ALA A 147 0.27 -11.38 -0.02
N GLY A 148 -0.71 -12.06 -0.61
CA GLY A 148 -0.81 -12.20 -2.07
C GLY A 148 -1.07 -10.87 -2.79
N VAL A 149 -1.84 -9.95 -2.18
CA VAL A 149 -2.09 -8.61 -2.72
C VAL A 149 -0.83 -7.76 -2.67
N LEU A 150 -0.06 -7.83 -1.59
CA LEU A 150 1.22 -7.12 -1.49
C LEU A 150 2.20 -7.58 -2.58
N GLU A 151 2.28 -8.89 -2.84
CA GLU A 151 3.12 -9.41 -3.92
C GLU A 151 2.69 -8.90 -5.30
N GLN A 152 1.39 -8.79 -5.56
CA GLN A 152 0.88 -8.19 -6.80
C GLN A 152 1.30 -6.72 -6.91
N LEU A 153 1.12 -5.93 -5.85
CA LEU A 153 1.52 -4.52 -5.82
C LEU A 153 3.02 -4.32 -6.06
N VAL A 154 3.87 -5.13 -5.42
CA VAL A 154 5.33 -5.07 -5.60
C VAL A 154 5.74 -5.49 -7.01
N ARG A 155 5.10 -6.52 -7.59
CA ARG A 155 5.35 -6.94 -8.98
C ARG A 155 5.00 -5.83 -9.96
N LYS A 156 3.81 -5.25 -9.85
CA LYS A 156 3.38 -4.11 -10.67
C LYS A 156 4.36 -2.94 -10.56
N ALA A 157 4.75 -2.56 -9.34
CA ALA A 157 5.75 -1.50 -9.14
C ALA A 157 7.15 -1.81 -9.70
N THR A 158 7.44 -3.07 -10.05
CA THR A 158 8.70 -3.46 -10.70
C THR A 158 8.57 -3.41 -12.23
N THR A 159 7.39 -3.69 -12.78
CA THR A 159 7.13 -3.75 -14.23
C THR A 159 6.66 -2.42 -14.81
N ASP A 160 5.90 -1.64 -14.04
CA ASP A 160 5.33 -0.37 -14.46
C ASP A 160 6.30 0.79 -14.21
N LEU A 161 6.95 1.25 -15.29
CA LEU A 161 7.51 2.61 -15.37
C LEU A 161 6.46 3.67 -15.75
N THR A 162 5.24 3.25 -16.11
CA THR A 162 4.17 4.11 -16.63
C THR A 162 3.06 4.29 -15.59
N ILE A 163 2.90 5.52 -15.11
CA ILE A 163 1.94 5.91 -14.07
C ILE A 163 0.60 6.26 -14.73
N GLU A 164 -0.44 5.47 -14.48
CA GLU A 164 -1.84 5.96 -14.56
C GLU A 164 -2.67 5.60 -13.31
N ASP A 165 -2.34 4.53 -12.56
CA ASP A 165 -3.20 4.11 -11.42
C ASP A 165 -2.67 4.50 -10.03
N PHE A 166 -1.44 5.02 -9.94
CA PHE A 166 -0.86 5.56 -8.71
C PHE A 166 -0.40 7.01 -8.95
N HIS A 167 -1.33 7.92 -9.25
CA HIS A 167 -1.06 9.37 -9.17
C HIS A 167 -0.90 9.81 -7.70
N VAL A 168 0.11 9.30 -7.01
CA VAL A 168 0.87 10.15 -6.10
C VAL A 168 1.59 11.09 -7.06
N SER A 169 1.19 12.37 -7.13
CA SER A 169 1.90 13.38 -7.93
C SER A 169 3.40 13.23 -7.73
N ALA A 170 4.08 12.62 -8.71
CA ALA A 170 5.52 12.64 -8.83
C ALA A 170 6.04 14.04 -9.23
N SER A 171 5.13 14.98 -9.49
CA SER A 171 5.38 16.39 -9.85
C SER A 171 5.38 17.36 -8.67
N ALA A 172 5.29 16.86 -7.44
CA ALA A 172 5.98 17.50 -6.34
C ALA A 172 6.97 16.45 -5.84
N ARG A 173 8.27 16.71 -5.84
CA ARG A 173 9.01 16.33 -4.64
C ARG A 173 8.22 17.02 -3.54
N PRO A 174 7.46 16.33 -2.67
CA PRO A 174 7.30 16.95 -1.38
C PRO A 174 8.76 17.12 -0.96
N GLU A 175 9.18 18.32 -0.60
CA GLU A 175 10.01 18.33 0.59
C GLU A 175 9.23 17.44 1.55
N ILE A 176 9.68 16.19 1.70
CA ILE A 176 9.17 15.27 2.69
C ILE A 176 9.66 15.96 3.94
N SER A 177 8.92 16.99 4.33
CA SER A 177 9.10 17.73 5.53
C SER A 177 9.27 16.66 6.57
N ALA A 178 10.28 16.85 7.40
CA ALA A 178 10.69 15.99 8.48
C ALA A 178 9.58 15.78 9.55
N TYR A 179 8.31 15.68 9.16
CA TYR A 179 7.34 14.77 9.72
C TYR A 179 7.86 13.33 9.60
N THR A 180 8.93 13.06 10.35
CA THR A 180 9.06 11.85 11.12
C THR A 180 7.78 11.76 11.95
N THR A 181 6.72 11.22 11.34
CA THR A 181 5.50 10.92 12.07
C THR A 181 5.90 9.81 13.03
N LYS A 182 6.20 10.20 14.28
CA LYS A 182 6.36 9.27 15.40
C LYS A 182 5.32 8.18 15.21
N GLN A 183 5.76 6.93 15.11
CA GLN A 183 4.84 5.80 14.99
C GLN A 183 3.79 5.96 16.08
N ARG A 184 2.53 6.12 15.65
CA ARG A 184 1.41 6.27 16.57
C ARG A 184 1.03 4.87 17.04
N GLY A 185 0.73 4.72 18.32
CA GLY A 185 0.27 3.47 18.91
C GLY A 185 1.39 2.54 19.42
N PRO A 186 1.06 1.28 19.71
CA PRO A 186 1.98 0.33 20.33
C PRO A 186 3.13 -0.07 19.38
N MET A 187 4.32 -0.27 19.95
CA MET A 187 5.53 -0.71 19.23
C MET A 187 5.36 -2.09 18.60
N TYR A 188 4.67 -2.99 19.31
CA TYR A 188 4.38 -4.34 18.86
C TYR A 188 2.88 -4.50 18.63
N ARG A 189 2.52 -5.10 17.49
CA ARG A 189 1.17 -5.08 16.94
C ARG A 189 0.68 -6.50 16.68
N CYS A 190 -0.57 -6.78 17.04
CA CYS A 190 -1.22 -8.04 16.75
C CYS A 190 -1.78 -8.06 15.33
N CYS A 191 -1.73 -9.21 14.67
CA CYS A 191 -2.34 -9.41 13.37
C CYS A 191 -3.87 -9.21 13.46
N PRO A 192 -4.49 -8.37 12.62
CA PRO A 192 -5.95 -8.16 12.64
C PRO A 192 -6.74 -9.43 12.33
N VAL A 193 -6.14 -10.41 11.66
CA VAL A 193 -6.80 -11.65 11.23
C VAL A 193 -6.71 -12.75 12.29
N CYS A 194 -5.51 -13.01 12.85
CA CYS A 194 -5.32 -14.13 13.79
C CYS A 194 -4.92 -13.74 15.22
N GLY A 195 -4.78 -12.45 15.52
CA GLY A 195 -4.40 -11.96 16.84
C GLY A 195 -2.95 -12.23 17.26
N LYS A 196 -2.18 -13.03 16.51
CA LYS A 196 -0.75 -13.30 16.83
C LYS A 196 0.11 -12.06 16.63
N MET A 197 1.18 -11.95 17.40
CA MET A 197 2.16 -10.87 17.26
C MET A 197 2.77 -10.85 15.86
N MET A 198 2.84 -9.68 15.24
CA MET A 198 3.48 -9.48 13.95
C MET A 198 4.98 -9.25 14.10
N ASN A 199 5.73 -9.71 13.12
CA ASN A 199 7.17 -9.54 13.04
C ASN A 199 7.50 -8.18 12.45
N ARG A 200 8.02 -7.30 13.29
CA ARG A 200 8.53 -5.99 12.89
C ARG A 200 9.87 -6.16 12.17
N ARG A 201 9.93 -5.78 10.89
CA ARG A 201 11.13 -5.98 10.06
C ARG A 201 11.30 -4.88 9.02
N ASN A 202 12.54 -4.61 8.64
CA ASN A 202 12.84 -3.76 7.48
C ASN A 202 12.40 -4.48 6.19
N PHE A 203 11.59 -3.82 5.35
CA PHE A 203 11.14 -4.41 4.09
C PHE A 203 12.34 -4.70 3.18
N ALA A 204 12.38 -5.92 2.63
CA ALA A 204 13.53 -6.46 1.90
C ALA A 204 14.88 -6.32 2.65
N ARG A 205 14.84 -6.21 3.99
CA ARG A 205 15.98 -5.99 4.91
C ARG A 205 16.79 -4.70 4.70
N ARG A 206 16.53 -3.93 3.64
CA ARG A 206 17.38 -2.79 3.22
C ARG A 206 16.62 -1.53 2.83
N SER A 207 15.30 -1.56 2.66
CA SER A 207 14.52 -0.40 2.21
C SER A 207 14.56 0.80 3.17
N GLY A 208 14.85 0.54 4.46
CA GLY A 208 14.76 1.56 5.52
C GLY A 208 13.32 1.82 5.97
N VAL A 209 12.35 1.09 5.42
CA VAL A 209 10.94 1.13 5.82
C VAL A 209 10.67 -0.07 6.71
N ILE A 210 10.24 0.18 7.94
CA ILE A 210 9.89 -0.86 8.90
C ILE A 210 8.42 -1.23 8.68
N ILE A 211 8.12 -2.51 8.59
CA ILE A 211 6.76 -3.04 8.43
C ILE A 211 6.47 -4.06 9.52
N ASP A 212 5.19 -4.24 9.86
CA ASP A 212 4.75 -5.29 10.77
C ASP A 212 4.09 -6.42 9.95
N ALA A 213 4.78 -7.56 9.86
CA ALA A 213 4.36 -8.68 9.01
C ALA A 213 3.84 -9.86 9.83
N CYS A 214 2.65 -10.34 9.49
CA CYS A 214 2.18 -11.65 9.91
C CYS A 214 2.73 -12.73 8.97
N ASN A 215 3.22 -13.84 9.51
CA ASN A 215 3.79 -14.92 8.69
C ASN A 215 2.77 -15.63 7.78
N LYS A 216 1.46 -15.50 8.06
CA LYS A 216 0.40 -16.23 7.32
C LYS A 216 -0.55 -15.34 6.53
N HIS A 217 -0.91 -14.17 7.05
CA HIS A 217 -2.07 -13.43 6.52
C HIS A 217 -1.67 -12.22 5.66
N GLY A 218 -0.79 -11.37 6.16
CA GLY A 218 -0.52 -10.09 5.51
C GLY A 218 0.40 -9.19 6.30
N VAL A 219 0.45 -7.94 5.85
CA VAL A 219 1.36 -6.91 6.35
C VAL A 219 0.57 -5.66 6.70
N TRP A 220 0.91 -5.08 7.84
CA TRP A 220 0.46 -3.76 8.23
C TRP A 220 1.48 -2.70 7.80
N PHE A 221 0.96 -1.62 7.23
CA PHE A 221 1.69 -0.42 6.86
C PHE A 221 1.12 0.75 7.63
N ASP A 222 1.97 1.53 8.28
CA ASP A 222 1.59 2.87 8.69
C ASP A 222 1.41 3.79 7.47
N PHE A 223 0.82 4.95 7.73
CA PHE A 223 0.32 5.89 6.73
C PHE A 223 1.28 6.16 5.54
N ASP A 224 2.59 6.31 5.80
CA ASP A 224 3.59 6.66 4.79
C ASP A 224 4.45 5.47 4.30
N GLU A 225 4.30 4.29 4.90
CA GLU A 225 5.22 3.16 4.66
C GLU A 225 5.03 2.53 3.28
N LEU A 226 3.79 2.29 2.86
CA LEU A 226 3.50 1.68 1.55
C LEU A 226 3.97 2.57 0.38
N PRO A 227 3.63 3.88 0.30
CA PRO A 227 4.14 4.75 -0.76
C PRO A 227 5.68 4.76 -0.85
N ARG A 228 6.38 4.76 0.30
CA ARG A 228 7.84 4.72 0.36
C ARG A 228 8.40 3.41 -0.19
N ILE A 229 7.81 2.27 0.16
CA ILE A 229 8.20 0.96 -0.38
C ILE A 229 8.01 0.90 -1.88
N LEU A 230 6.85 1.33 -2.39
CA LEU A 230 6.58 1.32 -3.83
C LEU A 230 7.55 2.25 -4.58
N GLY A 231 7.84 3.44 -4.04
CA GLY A 231 8.87 4.34 -4.60
C GLY A 231 10.26 3.71 -4.63
N TRP A 232 10.68 3.05 -3.55
CA TRP A 232 11.97 2.36 -3.47
C TRP A 232 12.08 1.16 -4.43
N VAL A 233 10.98 0.40 -4.60
CA VAL A 233 10.93 -0.71 -5.57
C VAL A 233 11.08 -0.21 -6.99
N ARG A 234 10.37 0.87 -7.37
CA ARG A 234 10.41 1.45 -8.73
C ARG A 234 11.80 1.89 -9.16
N VAL A 235 12.62 2.42 -8.25
CA VAL A 235 14.01 2.79 -8.54
C VAL A 235 14.99 1.60 -8.50
N GLY A 236 14.47 0.37 -8.51
CA GLY A 236 15.26 -0.86 -8.53
C GLY A 236 15.86 -1.26 -7.18
N GLY A 237 15.39 -0.66 -6.07
CA GLY A 237 15.90 -0.91 -4.73
C GLY A 237 15.80 -2.38 -4.31
N LYS A 238 14.67 -3.03 -4.61
CA LYS A 238 14.42 -4.45 -4.28
C LYS A 238 15.40 -5.38 -5.00
N ALA A 239 15.56 -5.21 -6.30
CA ALA A 239 16.49 -6.01 -7.11
C ALA A 239 17.95 -5.82 -6.65
N ARG A 240 18.33 -4.61 -6.23
CA ARG A 240 19.63 -4.35 -5.62
C ARG A 240 19.79 -5.09 -4.28
N ALA A 241 18.79 -5.01 -3.41
CA ALA A 241 18.81 -5.67 -2.12
C ALA A 241 18.88 -7.20 -2.23
N GLU A 242 18.19 -7.79 -3.19
CA GLU A 242 18.25 -9.23 -3.48
C GLU A 242 19.64 -9.67 -3.96
N ARG A 243 20.27 -8.91 -4.87
CA ARG A 243 21.64 -9.17 -5.33
C ARG A 243 22.65 -9.09 -4.19
N GLU A 244 22.59 -8.03 -3.40
CA GLU A 244 23.48 -7.86 -2.23
C GLU A 244 23.27 -8.96 -1.18
N ALA A 245 22.02 -9.37 -0.95
CA ALA A 245 21.72 -10.47 -0.03
C ALA A 245 22.27 -11.82 -0.53
N ALA A 246 22.23 -12.07 -1.84
CA ALA A 246 22.81 -13.27 -2.43
C ALA A 246 24.34 -13.31 -2.27
N VAL A 247 25.01 -12.17 -2.50
CA VAL A 247 26.46 -12.02 -2.28
C VAL A 247 26.83 -12.26 -0.82
N GLU A 248 26.09 -11.66 0.12
CA GLU A 248 26.34 -11.83 1.55
C GLU A 248 26.08 -13.28 2.01
N ALA A 249 25.02 -13.93 1.50
CA ALA A 249 24.74 -15.32 1.79
C ALA A 249 25.87 -16.24 1.30
N GLN A 250 26.42 -15.99 0.11
CA GLN A 250 27.55 -16.74 -0.42
C GLN A 250 28.82 -16.52 0.42
N ARG A 251 29.07 -15.28 0.85
CA ARG A 251 30.18 -14.95 1.75
C ARG A 251 30.05 -15.67 3.09
N GLN A 252 28.88 -15.61 3.72
CA GLN A 252 28.61 -16.27 4.99
C GLN A 252 28.73 -17.79 4.89
N ALA A 253 28.23 -18.40 3.80
CA ALA A 253 28.37 -19.83 3.56
C ALA A 253 29.84 -20.25 3.46
N ARG A 254 30.69 -19.45 2.79
CA ARG A 254 32.15 -19.70 2.70
C ARG A 254 32.82 -19.62 4.07
N LEU A 255 32.48 -18.62 4.88
CA LEU A 255 33.02 -18.49 6.25
C LEU A 255 32.57 -19.66 7.14
N ASN A 256 31.29 -20.03 7.09
CA ASN A 256 30.76 -21.16 7.84
C ASN A 256 31.45 -22.48 7.43
N ALA A 257 31.75 -22.68 6.16
CA ALA A 257 32.47 -23.87 5.68
C ALA A 257 33.91 -23.94 6.22
N VAL A 258 34.61 -22.79 6.31
CA VAL A 258 35.95 -22.72 6.91
C VAL A 258 35.89 -23.04 8.41
N ASP A 259 34.93 -22.45 9.13
CA ASP A 259 34.74 -22.70 10.57
C ASP A 259 34.37 -24.16 10.86
N LEU A 260 33.44 -24.75 10.10
CA LEU A 260 33.10 -26.17 10.21
C LEU A 260 34.32 -27.08 9.95
N ARG A 261 35.16 -26.74 8.96
CA ARG A 261 36.38 -27.50 8.66
C ARG A 261 37.41 -27.38 9.79
N ALA A 262 37.56 -26.20 10.39
CA ALA A 262 38.44 -25.98 11.54
C ALA A 262 37.96 -26.77 12.77
N LYS A 263 36.67 -26.70 13.10
CA LYS A 263 36.04 -27.47 14.19
C LYS A 263 36.17 -28.98 13.99
N TRP A 264 35.98 -29.46 12.76
CA TRP A 264 36.19 -30.87 12.44
C TRP A 264 37.65 -31.29 12.61
N ARG A 265 38.62 -30.45 12.20
CA ARG A 265 40.04 -30.74 12.40
C ARG A 265 40.42 -30.81 13.87
N GLN A 266 40.00 -29.84 14.69
CA GLN A 266 40.26 -29.86 16.12
C GLN A 266 39.66 -31.09 16.81
N ARG A 267 38.44 -31.49 16.43
CA ARG A 267 37.79 -32.69 16.98
C ARG A 267 38.50 -34.00 16.59
N ASN A 268 39.20 -34.02 15.46
CA ASN A 268 39.88 -35.21 14.94
C ASN A 268 41.42 -35.05 14.94
N ASP A 269 41.96 -34.15 15.76
CA ASP A 269 43.40 -33.95 15.89
C ASP A 269 44.00 -35.09 16.75
N PRO A 270 44.90 -35.93 16.21
CA PRO A 270 45.51 -37.04 16.95
C PRO A 270 46.44 -36.60 18.09
N SER A 271 46.80 -35.31 18.14
CA SER A 271 47.72 -34.74 19.14
C SER A 271 47.02 -34.11 20.35
N TYR A 272 45.69 -33.97 20.31
CA TYR A 272 44.90 -33.49 21.44
C TYR A 272 44.66 -34.66 22.42
N PRO A 273 44.97 -34.52 23.72
CA PRO A 273 44.74 -35.62 24.66
C PRO A 273 43.24 -35.90 24.69
N LEU A 274 42.87 -37.15 24.39
CA LEU A 274 41.59 -37.71 24.80
C LEU A 274 41.54 -37.54 26.31
N HIS A 275 40.83 -36.52 26.81
CA HIS A 275 40.36 -36.57 28.18
C HIS A 275 39.49 -37.82 28.27
N ASP A 276 39.99 -38.76 29.04
CA ASP A 276 39.47 -40.10 29.29
C ASP A 276 38.19 -39.99 30.14
N GLU A 277 37.15 -39.38 29.59
CA GLU A 277 35.80 -39.41 30.16
C GLU A 277 34.80 -39.78 29.08
N ILE A 278 34.58 -41.10 29.04
CA ILE A 278 33.35 -41.84 28.71
C ILE A 278 33.65 -42.89 27.62
N ARG A 279 34.37 -43.91 28.07
CA ARG A 279 34.17 -45.28 27.62
C ARG A 279 32.87 -45.77 28.24
N HIS A 280 31.73 -45.40 27.65
CA HIS A 280 30.51 -46.19 27.74
C HIS A 280 30.07 -46.49 26.31
N ASP A 281 30.38 -47.72 25.93
CA ASP A 281 29.76 -48.43 24.82
C ASP A 281 28.26 -48.19 24.78
N VAL A 282 27.81 -47.47 23.77
CA VAL A 282 26.50 -47.71 23.17
C VAL A 282 26.62 -47.49 21.68
N ASP A 283 26.93 -48.61 21.03
CA ASP A 283 26.89 -48.92 19.61
C ASP A 283 25.76 -48.16 18.86
N ILE A 284 26.12 -47.02 18.26
CA ILE A 284 25.21 -46.15 17.49
C ILE A 284 24.63 -46.91 16.27
N LEU A 285 25.35 -47.91 15.75
CA LEU A 285 24.86 -48.78 14.69
C LEU A 285 23.73 -49.70 15.19
N ALA A 286 23.78 -50.16 16.44
CA ALA A 286 22.70 -50.95 17.06
C ALA A 286 21.45 -50.10 17.37
N VAL A 287 21.62 -48.81 17.68
CA VAL A 287 20.49 -47.87 17.90
C VAL A 287 19.82 -47.48 16.59
N LEU A 288 20.59 -47.22 15.53
CA LEU A 288 20.05 -46.90 14.20
C LEU A 288 19.30 -48.09 13.58
N ALA A 289 19.76 -49.33 13.80
CA ALA A 289 19.07 -50.54 13.36
C ALA A 289 17.69 -50.74 14.05
N ARG A 290 17.55 -50.36 15.33
CA ARG A 290 16.27 -50.46 16.05
C ARG A 290 15.24 -49.38 15.67
N VAL A 291 15.70 -48.21 15.22
CA VAL A 291 14.82 -47.13 14.76
C VAL A 291 14.30 -47.40 13.35
N PHE A 292 15.12 -47.97 12.46
CA PHE A 292 14.71 -48.31 11.09
C PHE A 292 13.65 -49.44 11.02
N LEU A 293 13.70 -50.41 11.94
CA LEU A 293 12.74 -51.54 11.99
C LEU A 293 11.38 -51.19 12.61
N LYS A 294 11.23 -50.02 13.25
CA LYS A 294 9.95 -49.53 13.80
C LYS A 294 9.15 -48.61 12.86
N MET A 295 9.70 -48.24 11.71
CA MET A 295 9.05 -47.34 10.73
C MET A 295 8.35 -48.08 9.56
N PHE A 296 8.44 -49.42 9.48
CA PHE A 296 7.84 -50.23 8.41
C PHE A 296 6.86 -51.32 8.94
N ARG A 297 6.16 -51.03 10.04
CA ARG A 297 4.95 -51.77 10.45
C ARG A 297 3.85 -50.80 10.83
#